data_AF-A0A0M3AQ14-F1
#
_entry.id   AF-A0A0M3AQ14-F1
#
_cell.length_a   1.000
_cell.length_b   1.000
_cell.length_c   1.000
_cell.angle_alpha   90.00
_cell.angle_beta   90.00
_cell.angle_gamma   90.00
#
_symmetry.space_group_name_H-M   'P 1'
#
loop_
_entity.id
_entity.type
_entity.pdbx_description
1 polymer ?
#
loop_
_entity_poly.entity_id
_entity_poly.type
_entity_poly.pdbx_seq_one_letter_code
_entity_poly.pdbx_strand_id
1 'polypeptide(L)'
;MTSENDLADAKSEGFLQASTLCIRWLLGIQCMLHGINWWIKILPFPNMFDPPGLPVKAEIVRVMLDSGWMFGAAKCIELALGLALITNRFVALMLVVAVPVTFMTFITDALIWKDIVAWATGHASNAHIFAKLLDAIYFGGAVLVMQAFLMFAYFDQYRSMLAWRANPRFAA
;
A
#
# COMPACT_ATOMS: atom_id res chain seq x y z
N MET A 1 -24.38 -27.19 25.77
CA MET A 1 -22.99 -27.38 26.24
C MET A 1 -22.11 -26.96 25.08
N THR A 2 -21.83 -25.66 24.96
CA THR A 2 -20.87 -25.13 23.97
C THR A 2 -19.52 -25.74 24.29
N SER A 3 -18.93 -26.44 23.33
CA SER A 3 -17.64 -27.10 23.52
C SER A 3 -16.55 -26.05 23.70
N GLU A 4 -15.46 -26.41 24.37
CA GLU A 4 -14.29 -25.52 24.56
C GLU A 4 -13.73 -25.01 23.22
N ASN A 5 -13.89 -25.80 22.15
CA ASN A 5 -13.53 -25.42 20.78
C ASN A 5 -14.39 -24.27 20.24
N ASP A 6 -15.70 -24.27 20.48
CA ASP A 6 -16.61 -23.23 19.97
C ASP A 6 -16.26 -21.84 20.57
N LEU A 7 -15.79 -21.82 21.82
CA LEU A 7 -15.35 -20.60 22.50
C LEU A 7 -14.01 -20.08 21.96
N ALA A 8 -13.08 -20.98 21.63
CA ALA A 8 -11.79 -20.63 21.03
C ALA A 8 -11.96 -20.06 19.62
N ASP A 9 -12.85 -20.67 18.83
CA ASP A 9 -13.15 -20.24 17.46
C ASP A 9 -13.78 -18.85 17.44
N ALA A 10 -14.80 -18.60 18.28
CA ALA A 10 -15.44 -17.29 18.37
C ALA A 10 -14.47 -16.16 18.75
N LYS A 11 -13.51 -16.44 19.65
CA LYS A 11 -12.47 -15.48 20.02
C LYS A 11 -11.52 -15.19 18.86
N SER A 12 -11.18 -16.21 18.07
CA SER A 12 -10.34 -16.06 16.88
C SER A 12 -11.01 -15.21 15.81
N GLU A 13 -12.31 -15.43 15.56
CA GLU A 13 -13.10 -14.68 14.59
C GLU A 13 -13.20 -13.20 14.99
N GLY A 14 -13.49 -12.93 16.27
CA GLY A 14 -13.53 -11.57 16.80
C GLY A 14 -12.20 -10.83 16.63
N PHE A 15 -11.08 -11.53 16.88
CA PHE A 15 -9.74 -10.96 16.68
C PHE A 15 -9.44 -10.67 15.20
N LEU A 16 -9.80 -11.57 14.30
CA LEU A 16 -9.59 -11.38 12.85
C LEU A 16 -10.44 -10.22 12.32
N GLN A 17 -11.68 -10.10 12.77
CA GLN A 17 -12.56 -8.97 12.40
C GLN A 17 -11.99 -7.63 12.89
N ALA A 18 -11.59 -7.55 14.15
CA ALA A 18 -10.99 -6.35 14.72
C ALA A 18 -9.70 -5.96 13.99
N SER A 19 -8.83 -6.94 13.71
CA SER A 19 -7.57 -6.74 13.00
C SER A 19 -7.78 -6.27 11.57
N THR A 20 -8.75 -6.87 10.86
CA THR A 20 -9.14 -6.45 9.49
C THR A 20 -9.63 -5.01 9.50
N LEU A 21 -10.45 -4.62 10.48
CA LEU A 21 -10.91 -3.24 10.61
C LEU A 21 -9.73 -2.29 10.84
N CYS A 22 -8.87 -2.57 11.83
CA CYS A 22 -7.71 -1.74 12.15
C CYS A 22 -6.79 -1.55 10.94
N ILE A 23 -6.44 -2.64 10.26
CA ILE A 23 -5.54 -2.62 9.10
C ILE A 23 -6.20 -1.89 7.92
N ARG A 24 -7.51 -2.06 7.71
CA ARG A 24 -8.25 -1.34 6.67
C ARG A 24 -8.19 0.17 6.87
N TRP A 25 -8.40 0.63 8.11
CA TRP A 25 -8.30 2.05 8.44
C TRP A 25 -6.86 2.56 8.32
N LEU A 26 -5.88 1.80 8.82
CA LEU A 26 -4.47 2.19 8.78
C LEU A 26 -3.96 2.35 7.34
N LEU A 27 -4.17 1.34 6.50
CA LEU A 27 -3.81 1.37 5.08
C LEU A 27 -4.62 2.45 4.34
N GLY A 28 -5.92 2.54 4.61
CA GLY A 28 -6.81 3.49 3.96
C GLY A 28 -6.40 4.95 4.21
N ILE A 29 -6.13 5.30 5.47
CA ILE A 29 -5.65 6.63 5.85
C ILE A 29 -4.27 6.89 5.24
N GLN A 30 -3.35 5.93 5.32
CA GLN A 30 -2.00 6.09 4.79
C GLN A 30 -2.02 6.36 3.27
N CYS A 31 -2.75 5.56 2.50
CA CYS A 31 -2.91 5.76 1.05
C CYS A 31 -3.61 7.09 0.72
N MET A 32 -4.61 7.50 1.51
CA MET A 32 -5.30 8.77 1.31
C MET A 32 -4.37 9.97 1.56
N LEU A 33 -3.57 9.95 2.63
CA LEU A 33 -2.59 10.99 2.92
C LEU A 33 -1.49 11.04 1.84
N HIS A 34 -1.01 9.88 1.39
CA HIS A 34 0.01 9.79 0.34
C HIS A 34 -0.50 10.27 -1.02
N GLY A 35 -1.74 9.91 -1.37
CA GLY A 35 -2.42 10.38 -2.57
C GLY A 35 -2.59 11.90 -2.51
N ILE A 36 -3.27 12.42 -1.48
CA ILE A 36 -3.52 13.86 -1.30
C ILE A 36 -2.21 14.65 -1.31
N ASN A 37 -1.11 14.12 -0.74
CA ASN A 37 0.19 14.79 -0.71
C ASN A 37 0.68 15.28 -2.08
N TRP A 38 0.34 14.56 -3.15
CA TRP A 38 0.74 14.92 -4.51
C TRP A 38 0.15 16.25 -4.99
N TRP A 39 -1.06 16.58 -4.54
CA TRP A 39 -1.75 17.83 -4.88
C TRP A 39 -1.59 18.88 -3.78
N ILE A 40 -1.67 18.47 -2.51
CA ILE A 40 -1.55 19.35 -1.35
C ILE A 40 -0.40 18.83 -0.50
N LYS A 41 0.73 19.55 -0.47
CA LYS A 41 1.93 19.12 0.23
C LYS A 41 1.73 19.10 1.75
N ILE A 42 1.59 17.90 2.32
CA ILE A 42 1.41 17.64 3.76
C ILE A 42 2.67 17.02 4.35
N LEU A 43 3.32 16.15 3.59
CA LEU A 43 4.48 15.37 3.96
C LEU A 43 5.71 15.80 3.13
N PRO A 44 6.94 15.53 3.59
CA PRO A 44 8.17 15.85 2.86
C PRO A 44 8.45 14.88 1.70
N PHE A 45 7.41 14.55 0.92
CA PHE A 45 7.49 13.73 -0.30
C PHE A 45 7.26 14.59 -1.55
N PRO A 46 7.70 14.14 -2.74
CA PRO A 46 7.53 14.87 -3.99
C PRO A 46 6.06 15.25 -4.25
N ASN A 47 5.86 16.50 -4.63
CA ASN A 47 4.58 17.09 -4.98
C ASN A 47 4.60 17.63 -6.43
N MET A 48 3.43 17.77 -7.06
CA MET A 48 3.31 18.26 -8.44
C MET A 48 3.88 19.67 -8.66
N PHE A 49 3.87 20.50 -7.62
CA PHE A 49 4.35 21.89 -7.63
C PHE A 49 5.80 22.03 -7.16
N ASP A 50 6.48 20.91 -6.87
CA ASP A 50 7.87 20.96 -6.45
C ASP A 50 8.80 21.32 -7.62
N PRO A 51 9.83 22.16 -7.39
CA PRO A 51 10.79 22.52 -8.43
C PRO A 51 11.41 21.28 -9.11
N PRO A 52 11.51 21.27 -10.45
CA PRO A 52 12.21 20.21 -11.15
C PRO A 52 13.69 20.18 -10.72
N GLY A 53 14.20 19.00 -10.39
CA GLY A 53 15.59 18.80 -9.96
C GLY A 53 15.80 18.60 -8.45
N LEU A 54 14.74 18.60 -7.64
CA LEU A 54 14.84 18.15 -6.25
C LEU A 54 15.30 16.68 -6.18
N PRO A 55 16.07 16.30 -5.14
CA PRO A 55 16.53 14.93 -4.99
C PRO A 55 15.34 13.99 -4.80
N VAL A 56 15.02 13.22 -5.84
CA VAL A 56 13.98 12.19 -5.79
C VAL A 56 14.58 10.92 -5.19
N LYS A 57 13.86 10.30 -4.24
CA LYS A 57 14.32 9.10 -3.52
C LYS A 57 14.71 7.95 -4.46
N ALA A 58 13.98 7.76 -5.55
CA ALA A 58 14.27 6.74 -6.55
C ALA A 58 14.24 7.29 -7.98
N GLU A 59 15.08 6.72 -8.82
CA GLU A 59 15.19 7.06 -10.25
C GLU A 59 13.91 6.70 -11.02
N ILE A 60 13.24 5.62 -10.62
CA ILE A 60 11.93 5.23 -11.16
C ILE A 60 10.91 6.34 -10.96
N VAL A 61 10.86 6.96 -9.77
CA VAL A 61 9.95 8.08 -9.50
C VAL A 61 10.30 9.27 -10.37
N ARG A 62 11.59 9.58 -10.58
CA ARG A 62 12.00 10.64 -11.51
C ARG A 62 11.47 10.38 -12.92
N VAL A 63 11.65 9.18 -13.46
CA VAL A 63 11.15 8.82 -14.80
C VAL A 63 9.62 8.92 -14.87
N MET A 64 8.91 8.51 -13.80
CA MET A 64 7.46 8.64 -13.74
C MET A 64 6.99 10.11 -13.68
N LEU A 65 7.75 10.98 -13.03
CA LEU A 65 7.49 12.42 -13.01
C LEU A 65 7.73 13.03 -14.39
N ASP A 66 8.86 12.69 -15.03
CA ASP A 66 9.24 13.16 -16.36
C ASP A 66 8.23 12.71 -17.44
N SER A 67 7.55 11.57 -17.24
CA SER A 67 6.47 11.10 -18.12
C SER A 67 5.21 11.99 -18.10
N GLY A 68 5.05 12.84 -17.09
CA GLY A 68 3.94 13.79 -16.96
C GLY A 68 2.59 13.21 -16.50
N TRP A 69 2.36 11.90 -16.61
CA TRP A 69 1.06 11.30 -16.26
C TRP A 69 1.16 10.10 -15.31
N MET A 70 2.23 9.32 -15.34
CA MET A 70 2.31 8.04 -14.62
C MET A 70 2.27 8.19 -13.10
N PHE A 71 3.01 9.16 -12.56
CA PHE A 71 3.01 9.41 -11.12
C PHE A 71 1.67 9.94 -10.62
N GLY A 72 1.03 10.84 -11.37
CA GLY A 72 -0.32 11.32 -11.07
C GLY A 72 -1.37 10.20 -11.10
N ALA A 73 -1.32 9.32 -12.10
CA ALA A 73 -2.21 8.16 -12.18
C ALA A 73 -2.05 7.21 -10.98
N ALA A 74 -0.80 6.93 -10.58
CA ALA A 74 -0.53 6.13 -9.38
C ALA A 74 -1.14 6.78 -8.12
N LYS A 75 -1.00 8.09 -7.95
CA LYS A 75 -1.56 8.84 -6.81
C LYS A 75 -3.09 8.85 -6.82
N CYS A 76 -3.72 8.90 -7.99
CA CYS A 76 -5.17 8.75 -8.12
C CYS A 76 -5.65 7.37 -7.66
N ILE A 77 -4.92 6.30 -8.01
CA ILE A 77 -5.24 4.94 -7.58
C ILE A 77 -5.04 4.79 -6.07
N GLU A 78 -3.96 5.31 -5.50
CA GLU A 78 -3.75 5.34 -4.03
C GLU A 78 -4.89 6.07 -3.32
N LEU A 79 -5.33 7.22 -3.85
CA LEU A 79 -6.43 7.99 -3.29
C LEU A 79 -7.76 7.23 -3.36
N ALA A 80 -8.05 6.61 -4.51
CA ALA A 80 -9.24 5.80 -4.71
C ALA A 80 -9.26 4.56 -3.79
N LEU A 81 -8.11 3.90 -3.61
CA LEU A 81 -7.96 2.80 -2.65
C LEU A 81 -8.22 3.29 -1.23
N GLY A 82 -7.59 4.39 -0.82
CA GLY A 82 -7.77 4.97 0.51
C GLY A 82 -9.23 5.26 0.81
N LEU A 83 -9.93 5.90 -0.13
CA LEU A 83 -11.35 6.21 -0.01
C LEU A 83 -12.21 4.93 0.05
N ALA A 84 -11.94 3.94 -0.80
CA ALA A 84 -12.65 2.67 -0.82
C ALA A 84 -12.51 1.90 0.50
N LEU A 85 -11.31 1.87 1.09
CA LEU A 85 -11.03 1.24 2.37
C LEU A 85 -11.72 1.95 3.53
N ILE A 86 -11.66 3.29 3.59
CA ILE A 86 -12.29 4.09 4.66
C ILE A 86 -13.82 3.98 4.58
N THR A 87 -14.39 4.14 3.38
CA THR A 87 -15.85 4.10 3.17
C THR A 87 -16.43 2.68 3.12
N ASN A 88 -15.58 1.65 3.20
CA ASN A 88 -15.96 0.25 3.05
C ASN A 88 -16.72 -0.04 1.74
N ARG A 89 -16.32 0.60 0.65
CA ARG A 89 -17.00 0.49 -0.65
C ARG A 89 -16.01 0.05 -1.73
N PHE A 90 -16.36 -1.00 -2.47
CA PHE A 90 -15.49 -1.62 -3.48
C PHE A 90 -14.11 -2.06 -2.96
N VAL A 91 -14.01 -2.40 -1.67
CA VAL A 91 -12.74 -2.77 -1.00
C VAL A 91 -12.01 -3.87 -1.76
N ALA A 92 -12.67 -5.00 -2.00
CA ALA A 92 -12.05 -6.14 -2.68
C ALA A 92 -11.52 -5.76 -4.08
N LEU A 93 -12.34 -5.07 -4.88
CA LEU A 93 -11.95 -4.62 -6.22
C LEU A 93 -10.72 -3.69 -6.16
N MET A 94 -10.76 -2.68 -5.29
CA MET A 94 -9.69 -1.69 -5.19
C MET A 94 -8.39 -2.29 -4.66
N LEU A 95 -8.46 -3.28 -3.77
CA LEU A 95 -7.27 -4.01 -3.33
C LEU A 95 -6.56 -4.67 -4.52
N VAL A 96 -7.29 -5.28 -5.45
CA VAL A 96 -6.69 -5.89 -6.66
C VAL A 96 -6.15 -4.83 -7.61
N VAL A 97 -6.92 -3.78 -7.88
CA VAL A 97 -6.50 -2.68 -8.78
C VAL A 97 -5.24 -1.96 -8.29
N ALA A 98 -5.09 -1.82 -6.97
CA ALA A 98 -3.97 -1.11 -6.38
C ALA A 98 -2.68 -1.94 -6.27
N VAL A 99 -2.72 -3.27 -6.45
CA VAL A 99 -1.53 -4.13 -6.36
C VAL A 99 -0.32 -3.59 -7.15
N PRO A 100 -0.42 -3.28 -8.46
CA PRO A 100 0.75 -2.78 -9.20
C PRO A 100 1.30 -1.47 -8.63
N VAL A 101 0.43 -0.60 -8.11
CA VAL A 101 0.83 0.68 -7.51
C VAL A 101 1.50 0.45 -6.16
N THR A 102 0.88 -0.31 -5.26
CA THR A 102 1.46 -0.66 -3.95
C THR A 102 2.78 -1.40 -4.09
N PHE A 103 2.89 -2.30 -5.07
CA PHE A 103 4.12 -3.02 -5.35
C PHE A 103 5.23 -2.09 -5.86
N MET A 104 4.89 -1.13 -6.73
CA MET A 104 5.86 -0.11 -7.17
C MET A 104 6.28 0.82 -6.04
N THR A 105 5.37 1.20 -5.13
CA THR A 105 5.70 1.96 -3.92
C THR A 105 6.65 1.17 -3.02
N PHE A 106 6.38 -0.12 -2.79
CA PHE A 106 7.29 -1.00 -2.06
C PHE A 106 8.68 -1.07 -2.71
N ILE A 107 8.77 -1.28 -4.02
CA ILE A 107 10.04 -1.31 -4.75
C ILE A 107 10.80 0.01 -4.54
N THR A 108 10.11 1.13 -4.68
CA THR A 108 10.67 2.48 -4.55
C THR A 108 11.26 2.72 -3.16
N ASP A 109 10.59 2.26 -2.11
CA ASP A 109 11.01 2.49 -0.73
C ASP A 109 11.96 1.39 -0.20
N ALA A 110 11.89 0.16 -0.71
CA ALA A 110 12.74 -0.96 -0.30
C ALA A 110 14.14 -0.92 -0.95
N LEU A 111 14.30 -0.32 -2.13
CA LEU A 111 15.57 -0.22 -2.85
C LEU A 111 16.47 0.91 -2.29
N ILE A 112 16.99 0.72 -1.08
CA ILE A 112 17.94 1.64 -0.43
C ILE A 112 19.41 1.45 -0.86
N TRP A 113 19.67 0.81 -2.02
CA TRP A 113 21.02 0.44 -2.46
C TRP A 113 21.98 1.64 -2.54
N LYS A 114 21.53 2.78 -3.09
CA LYS A 114 22.35 3.99 -3.21
C LYS A 114 22.78 4.51 -1.83
N ASP A 115 21.87 4.48 -0.85
CA ASP A 115 22.15 4.90 0.53
C ASP A 115 23.10 3.91 1.25
N ILE A 116 22.97 2.60 0.99
CA ILE A 116 23.90 1.57 1.51
C ILE A 116 25.31 1.80 0.96
N VAL A 117 25.47 2.07 -0.34
CA VAL A 117 26.77 2.34 -0.95
C VAL A 117 27.36 3.66 -0.43
N ALA A 118 26.54 4.70 -0.25
CA ALA A 118 26.97 5.96 0.34
C ALA A 118 27.46 5.78 1.78
N TRP A 119 26.79 4.94 2.57
CA TRP A 119 27.24 4.57 3.92
C TRP A 119 28.54 3.75 3.88
N ALA A 120 28.62 2.72 3.03
CA ALA A 120 29.79 1.85 2.92
C ALA A 120 31.06 2.59 2.45
N THR A 121 30.89 3.67 1.66
CA THR A 121 31.98 4.52 1.20
C THR A 121 32.31 5.67 2.16
N GLY A 122 31.65 5.75 3.32
CA GLY A 122 31.89 6.77 4.35
C GLY A 122 31.24 8.13 4.08
N HIS A 123 30.41 8.26 3.04
CA HIS A 123 29.72 9.50 2.69
C HIS A 123 28.40 9.71 3.46
N ALA A 124 27.92 8.70 4.21
CA ALA A 124 26.70 8.79 5.01
C ALA A 124 26.91 8.29 6.45
N SER A 125 26.25 8.96 7.39
CA SER A 125 26.27 8.60 8.82
C SER A 125 25.39 7.37 9.12
N ASN A 126 25.72 6.64 10.20
CA ASN A 126 24.91 5.53 10.73
C ASN A 126 23.46 5.96 11.06
N ALA A 127 23.25 7.21 11.45
CA ALA A 127 21.90 7.73 11.69
C ALA A 127 21.08 7.85 10.39
N HIS A 128 21.75 8.16 9.27
CA HIS A 128 21.11 8.30 7.97
C HIS A 128 20.62 6.93 7.45
N ILE A 129 21.47 5.91 7.49
CA ILE A 129 21.11 4.56 7.04
C ILE A 129 19.99 3.98 7.90
N PHE A 130 20.01 4.23 9.22
CA PHE A 130 18.94 3.78 10.12
C PHE A 130 17.60 4.46 9.81
N ALA A 131 17.59 5.77 9.56
CA ALA A 131 16.38 6.48 9.16
C ALA A 131 15.82 5.96 7.82
N LYS A 132 16.70 5.64 6.86
CA LYS A 132 16.31 5.04 5.57
C LYS A 132 15.75 3.63 5.71
N LEU A 133 16.32 2.83 6.61
CA LEU A 133 15.79 1.50 6.91
C LEU A 133 14.38 1.57 7.52
N LEU A 134 14.16 2.52 8.44
CA LEU A 134 12.82 2.76 9.00
C LEU A 134 11.83 3.19 7.92
N ASP A 135 12.22 4.11 7.04
CA ASP A 135 11.42 4.58 5.90
C ASP A 135 11.00 3.39 5.01
N ALA A 136 11.96 2.52 4.66
CA ALA A 136 11.72 1.31 3.87
C ALA A 136 10.74 0.34 4.53
N ILE A 137 10.83 0.16 5.85
CA ILE A 137 9.94 -0.72 6.61
C ILE A 137 8.54 -0.12 6.72
N TYR A 138 8.41 1.16 7.09
CA TYR A 138 7.12 1.79 7.37
C TYR A 138 6.35 2.20 6.11
N PHE A 139 7.01 2.79 5.12
CA PHE A 139 6.34 3.28 3.91
C PHE A 139 6.30 2.22 2.80
N GLY A 140 7.34 1.40 2.68
CA GLY A 140 7.35 0.30 1.71
C GLY A 140 6.72 -0.98 2.28
N GLY A 141 7.42 -1.59 3.25
CA GLY A 141 7.12 -2.93 3.74
C GLY A 141 5.75 -3.05 4.39
N ALA A 142 5.40 -2.13 5.31
CA ALA A 142 4.14 -2.19 6.03
C ALA A 142 2.94 -2.05 5.10
N VAL A 143 3.02 -1.18 4.08
CA VAL A 143 1.94 -1.02 3.08
C VAL A 143 1.72 -2.32 2.32
N LEU A 144 2.79 -2.97 1.86
CA LEU A 144 2.68 -4.24 1.15
C LEU A 144 2.12 -5.36 2.04
N VAL A 145 2.56 -5.44 3.30
CA VAL A 145 2.07 -6.42 4.27
C VAL A 145 0.59 -6.20 4.58
N MET A 146 0.17 -4.97 4.83
CA MET A 146 -1.25 -4.63 5.06
C MET A 146 -2.11 -4.92 3.83
N GLN A 147 -1.61 -4.56 2.64
CA GLN A 147 -2.26 -4.86 1.37
C GLN A 147 -2.48 -6.37 1.20
N ALA A 148 -1.41 -7.16 1.38
CA ALA A 148 -1.47 -8.62 1.27
C ALA A 148 -2.41 -9.22 2.32
N PHE A 149 -2.32 -8.78 3.58
CA PHE A 149 -3.20 -9.21 4.66
C PHE A 149 -4.67 -9.00 4.30
N LEU A 150 -5.04 -7.80 3.84
CA LEU A 150 -6.42 -7.51 3.46
C LEU A 150 -6.84 -8.32 2.24
N MET A 151 -5.97 -8.52 1.25
CA MET A 151 -6.27 -9.41 0.13
C MET A 151 -6.54 -10.85 0.60
N PHE A 152 -5.82 -11.36 1.59
CA PHE A 152 -6.14 -12.67 2.17
C PHE A 152 -7.43 -12.65 2.99
N ALA A 153 -7.68 -11.59 3.76
CA ALA A 153 -8.92 -11.45 4.53
C ALA A 153 -10.18 -11.37 3.64
N TYR A 154 -10.05 -10.83 2.43
CA TYR A 154 -11.11 -10.78 1.43
C TYR A 154 -10.97 -11.87 0.34
N PHE A 155 -10.26 -12.97 0.62
CA PHE A 155 -9.95 -13.98 -0.40
C PHE A 155 -11.19 -14.67 -0.96
N ASP A 156 -12.18 -14.94 -0.12
CA ASP A 156 -13.42 -15.61 -0.51
C ASP A 156 -14.23 -14.81 -1.53
N GLN A 157 -14.13 -13.49 -1.51
CA GLN A 157 -14.77 -12.61 -2.49
C GLN A 157 -14.12 -12.73 -3.88
N TYR A 158 -12.81 -13.01 -3.96
CA TYR A 158 -12.11 -13.22 -5.22
C TYR A 158 -12.27 -14.63 -5.78
N ARG A 159 -12.51 -15.62 -4.90
CA ARG A 159 -12.51 -17.04 -5.27
C ARG A 159 -13.44 -17.37 -6.44
N SER A 160 -14.60 -16.71 -6.51
CA SER A 160 -15.56 -16.90 -7.61
C SER A 160 -15.06 -16.31 -8.95
N MET A 161 -14.27 -15.24 -8.92
CA MET A 161 -13.68 -14.60 -10.09
C MET A 161 -12.50 -15.40 -10.66
N LEU A 162 -11.86 -16.25 -9.86
CA LEU A 162 -10.76 -17.14 -10.27
C LEU A 162 -11.26 -18.43 -10.95
N ALA A 163 -12.56 -18.58 -11.16
CA ALA A 163 -13.10 -19.73 -11.88
C ALA A 163 -12.54 -19.78 -13.30
N TRP A 164 -12.02 -20.96 -13.69
CA TRP A 164 -11.43 -21.18 -15.03
C TRP A 164 -12.41 -20.88 -16.17
N ARG A 165 -13.72 -21.00 -15.92
CA ARG A 165 -14.78 -20.66 -16.87
C ARG A 165 -15.76 -19.70 -16.22
N ALA A 166 -15.98 -18.57 -16.87
CA ALA A 166 -17.07 -17.66 -16.54
C ALA A 166 -18.38 -18.28 -17.04
N ASN A 167 -19.11 -18.98 -16.16
CA ASN A 167 -20.46 -19.43 -16.46
C ASN A 167 -21.44 -18.31 -16.07
N PRO A 168 -22.16 -17.70 -17.02
CA PRO A 168 -23.19 -16.73 -16.68
C PRO A 168 -24.28 -17.45 -15.86
N ARG A 169 -24.46 -17.04 -14.61
CA ARG A 169 -25.65 -17.43 -13.84
C ARG A 169 -26.80 -16.59 -14.36
N PHE A 170 -27.45 -17.06 -15.43
CA PHE A 170 -28.80 -16.60 -15.73
C PHE A 170 -29.67 -17.03 -14.56
N ALA A 171 -30.25 -16.07 -13.85
CA ALA A 171 -31.21 -16.35 -12.79
C ALA A 171 -32.36 -17.16 -13.39
N ALA A 172 -32.60 -18.35 -12.84
CA ALA A 172 -33.83 -19.10 -13.03
C ALA A 172 -34.77 -18.79 -11.87
#